data_AF-A0A7J2R116-F1
#
_entry.id   AF-A0A7J2R116-F1
#
_cell.length_a   1.000
_cell.length_b   1.000
_cell.length_c   1.000
_cell.angle_alpha   90.00
_cell.angle_beta   90.00
_cell.angle_gamma   90.00
#
_symmetry.space_group_name_H-M   'P 1'
#
loop_
_entity.id
_entity.type
_entity.pdbx_description
1 polymer ?
#
loop_
_entity_poly.entity_id
_entity_poly.type
_entity_poly.pdbx_seq_one_letter_code
_entity_poly.pdbx_strand_id
1 'polypeptide(L)'
;MSKRKELKTDKRIMLYGSAHEIETAEELIERFYPNMLAIREPQARLNLQSLIDTEIIHAAILFDGNTVHSFDKIIKDIKRVQKNGMQSMTNRLYKFLINDCGSIAHYNKQGWIAKYSTIDALRTFFAYNEFGHRVLDYQPAWRTDVIRIVKEIEKILRIPV
;
A
#
# COMPACT_ATOMS: atom_id res chain seq x y z
N MET A 1 5.78 17.79 13.96
CA MET A 1 6.10 16.41 14.37
C MET A 1 4.94 15.50 13.99
N SER A 2 5.23 14.32 13.42
CA SER A 2 4.19 13.30 13.15
C SER A 2 3.67 12.75 14.48
N LYS A 3 2.35 12.71 14.62
CA LYS A 3 1.65 12.15 15.78
C LYS A 3 1.12 10.76 15.44
N ARG A 4 0.76 10.00 16.47
CA ARG A 4 0.06 8.72 16.37
C ARG A 4 -1.22 8.75 17.19
N LYS A 5 -2.28 8.12 16.71
CA LYS A 5 -3.54 7.96 17.44
C LYS A 5 -4.14 6.58 17.17
N GLU A 6 -4.55 5.90 18.24
CA GLU A 6 -5.39 4.70 18.16
C GLU A 6 -6.85 5.14 17.99
N LEU A 7 -7.56 4.54 17.04
CA LEU A 7 -8.97 4.84 16.83
C LEU A 7 -9.80 4.27 17.98
N LYS A 8 -10.67 5.08 18.59
CA LYS A 8 -11.44 4.66 19.77
C LYS A 8 -12.46 3.57 19.46
N THR A 9 -13.08 3.64 18.28
CA THR A 9 -14.13 2.71 17.82
C THR A 9 -13.58 1.36 17.38
N ASP A 10 -12.29 1.29 17.02
CA ASP A 10 -11.61 0.05 16.64
C ASP A 10 -10.11 0.16 16.88
N LYS A 11 -9.63 -0.46 17.96
CA LYS A 11 -8.23 -0.41 18.39
C LYS A 11 -7.25 -1.09 17.43
N ARG A 12 -7.75 -1.85 16.45
CA ARG A 12 -6.93 -2.41 15.37
C ARG A 12 -6.43 -1.30 14.43
N ILE A 13 -7.07 -0.13 14.43
CA ILE A 13 -6.75 0.97 13.53
C ILE A 13 -5.88 2.01 14.21
N MET A 14 -4.73 2.30 13.58
CA MET A 14 -3.80 3.32 14.00
C MET A 14 -3.65 4.39 12.92
N LEU A 15 -3.73 5.66 13.31
CA LEU A 15 -3.60 6.83 12.46
C LEU A 15 -2.27 7.54 12.72
N TYR A 16 -1.60 7.96 11.66
CA TYR A 16 -0.35 8.72 11.72
C TYR A 16 -0.38 9.92 10.79
N GLY A 17 0.09 11.07 11.27
CA GLY A 17 0.10 12.32 10.50
C GLY A 17 0.23 13.54 11.39
N SER A 18 -0.05 14.72 10.83
CA SER A 18 -0.31 15.91 11.63
C SER A 18 -1.59 15.75 12.45
N ALA A 19 -1.79 16.60 13.46
CA ALA A 19 -2.98 16.55 14.30
C ALA A 19 -4.27 16.70 13.48
N HIS A 20 -4.27 17.64 12.54
CA HIS A 20 -5.41 17.89 11.65
C HIS A 20 -5.69 16.71 10.72
N GLU A 21 -4.67 16.13 10.08
CA GLU A 21 -4.87 14.95 9.21
C GLU A 21 -5.44 13.75 9.96
N ILE A 22 -5.01 13.55 11.22
CA ILE A 22 -5.52 12.47 12.08
C ILE A 22 -6.99 12.71 12.45
N GLU A 23 -7.34 13.92 12.85
CA GLU A 23 -8.71 14.29 13.21
C GLU A 23 -9.66 14.13 12.02
N THR A 24 -9.29 14.65 10.86
CA THR A 24 -10.06 14.46 9.61
C THR A 24 -10.23 12.98 9.26
N ALA A 25 -9.17 12.18 9.38
CA ALA A 25 -9.25 10.74 9.08
C ALA A 25 -10.17 9.99 10.06
N GLU A 26 -10.08 10.30 11.36
CA GLU A 26 -10.95 9.73 12.39
C GLU A 26 -12.43 10.09 12.12
N GLU A 27 -12.74 11.36 11.90
CA GLU A 27 -14.10 11.82 11.62
C GLU A 27 -14.71 11.11 10.41
N LEU A 28 -13.94 10.97 9.32
CA LEU A 28 -14.40 10.26 8.13
C LEU A 28 -14.62 8.77 8.39
N ILE A 29 -13.70 8.11 9.10
CA ILE A 29 -13.85 6.68 9.43
C ILE A 29 -15.08 6.46 10.31
N GLU A 30 -15.27 7.27 11.35
CA GLU A 30 -16.42 7.15 12.26
C GLU A 30 -17.74 7.48 11.56
N ARG A 31 -17.75 8.43 10.63
CA ARG A 31 -18.93 8.80 9.84
C ARG A 31 -19.35 7.68 8.88
N PHE A 32 -18.42 7.13 8.10
CA PHE A 32 -18.74 6.14 7.06
C PHE A 32 -18.80 4.71 7.59
N TYR A 33 -18.07 4.41 8.67
CA TYR A 33 -17.96 3.08 9.26
C TYR A 33 -18.07 3.12 10.80
N PRO A 34 -19.22 3.58 11.34
CA PRO A 34 -19.40 3.74 12.80
C PRO A 34 -19.22 2.44 13.59
N ASN A 35 -19.43 1.28 12.96
CA ASN A 35 -19.28 -0.04 13.56
C ASN A 35 -18.09 -0.82 12.96
N MET A 36 -16.96 -0.15 12.72
CA MET A 36 -15.77 -0.74 12.10
C MET A 36 -15.31 -2.06 12.78
N LEU A 37 -15.42 -2.14 14.10
CA LEU A 37 -15.04 -3.34 14.87
C LEU A 37 -15.79 -4.61 14.44
N ALA A 38 -17.04 -4.49 14.00
CA ALA A 38 -17.86 -5.62 13.54
C ALA A 38 -17.47 -6.10 12.13
N ILE A 39 -16.70 -5.30 11.39
CA ILE A 39 -16.27 -5.62 10.04
C ILE A 39 -15.03 -6.51 10.12
N ARG A 40 -15.06 -7.63 9.39
CA ARG A 40 -13.91 -8.53 9.26
C ARG A 40 -12.77 -7.79 8.54
N GLU A 41 -11.53 -7.99 8.99
CA GLU A 41 -10.35 -7.28 8.48
C GLU A 41 -10.26 -7.24 6.94
N PRO A 42 -10.48 -8.34 6.18
CA PRO A 42 -10.40 -8.29 4.72
C PRO A 42 -11.35 -7.27 4.09
N GLN A 43 -12.56 -7.11 4.65
CA GLN A 43 -13.51 -6.12 4.16
C GLN A 43 -13.17 -4.73 4.70
N ALA A 44 -12.76 -4.62 5.96
CA ALA A 44 -12.37 -3.35 6.58
C ALA A 44 -11.21 -2.68 5.82
N ARG A 45 -10.22 -3.47 5.38
CA ARG A 45 -9.10 -3.00 4.56
C ARG A 45 -9.54 -2.41 3.22
N LEU A 46 -10.48 -3.07 2.51
CA LEU A 46 -11.03 -2.55 1.25
C LEU A 46 -11.87 -1.29 1.45
N ASN A 47 -12.64 -1.24 2.54
CA ASN A 47 -13.45 -0.08 2.93
C ASN A 47 -12.56 1.13 3.23
N LEU A 48 -11.51 0.94 4.02
CA LEU A 48 -10.51 1.96 4.34
C LEU A 48 -9.74 2.41 3.10
N GLN A 49 -9.29 1.48 2.25
CA GLN A 49 -8.63 1.81 0.99
C GLN A 49 -9.52 2.69 0.11
N SER A 50 -10.80 2.32 -0.05
CA SER A 50 -11.75 3.09 -0.84
C SER A 50 -11.94 4.49 -0.24
N LEU A 51 -12.08 4.60 1.08
CA LEU A 51 -12.23 5.89 1.77
C LEU A 51 -10.99 6.79 1.59
N ILE A 52 -9.77 6.23 1.66
CA ILE A 52 -8.54 6.97 1.42
C ILE A 52 -8.53 7.60 0.02
N ASP A 53 -9.02 6.86 -0.97
CA ASP A 53 -9.03 7.30 -2.38
C ASP A 53 -10.15 8.31 -2.65
N THR A 54 -11.36 8.08 -2.12
CA THR A 54 -12.52 8.95 -2.37
C THR A 54 -12.46 10.27 -1.62
N GLU A 55 -12.05 10.25 -0.35
CA GLU A 55 -12.01 11.44 0.51
C GLU A 55 -10.62 12.08 0.57
N ILE A 56 -9.64 11.52 -0.17
CA ILE A 56 -8.27 12.03 -0.25
C ILE A 56 -7.63 12.13 1.14
N ILE A 57 -7.72 11.05 1.92
CA ILE A 57 -7.12 11.04 3.26
C ILE A 57 -5.58 11.14 3.15
N HIS A 58 -5.02 12.07 3.91
CA HIS A 58 -3.59 12.34 3.96
C HIS A 58 -2.87 11.61 5.10
N ALA A 59 -3.58 11.32 6.21
CA ALA A 59 -3.06 10.48 7.28
C ALA A 59 -2.73 9.07 6.77
N ALA A 60 -1.67 8.47 7.30
CA ALA A 60 -1.41 7.06 7.11
C ALA A 60 -2.33 6.25 8.05
N ILE A 61 -3.00 5.25 7.49
CA ILE A 61 -3.89 4.34 8.21
C ILE A 61 -3.23 2.97 8.25
N LEU A 62 -3.04 2.44 9.46
CA LEU A 62 -2.57 1.07 9.70
C LEU A 62 -3.72 0.27 10.31
N PHE A 63 -3.87 -0.97 9.84
CA PHE A 63 -4.77 -1.97 10.42
C PHE A 63 -3.90 -3.12 10.96
N ASP A 64 -3.97 -3.37 12.27
CA ASP A 64 -3.13 -4.31 13.02
C ASP A 64 -1.64 -4.17 12.67
N GLY A 65 -1.16 -2.92 12.70
CA GLY A 65 0.23 -2.57 12.39
C GLY A 65 0.60 -2.57 10.90
N ASN A 66 -0.28 -3.01 10.01
CA ASN A 66 -0.02 -3.09 8.58
C ASN A 66 -0.70 -1.93 7.83
N THR A 67 0.04 -1.20 7.01
CA THR A 67 -0.50 -0.05 6.27
C THR A 67 -1.63 -0.48 5.32
N VAL A 68 -2.66 0.36 5.24
CA VAL A 68 -3.69 0.31 4.19
C VAL A 68 -3.30 1.33 3.12
N HIS A 69 -3.01 0.86 1.92
CA HIS A 69 -2.49 1.72 0.86
C HIS A 69 -3.61 2.25 -0.02
N SER A 70 -3.53 3.54 -0.37
CA SER A 70 -4.30 4.12 -1.47
C SER A 70 -4.05 3.34 -2.76
N PHE A 71 -5.12 2.84 -3.38
CA PHE A 71 -5.02 2.10 -4.64
C PHE A 71 -4.58 3.06 -5.74
N ASP A 72 -5.29 4.18 -5.90
CA ASP A 72 -5.05 5.13 -6.98
C ASP A 72 -3.64 5.71 -6.95
N LYS A 73 -3.14 6.06 -5.76
CA LYS A 73 -1.79 6.63 -5.61
C LYS A 73 -0.69 5.62 -5.94
N ILE A 74 -0.86 4.32 -5.64
CA ILE A 74 0.13 3.29 -6.00
C ILE A 74 0.07 2.98 -7.49
N ILE A 75 -1.13 2.78 -8.05
CA ILE A 75 -1.29 2.49 -9.48
C ILE A 75 -0.78 3.65 -10.35
N LYS A 76 -1.02 4.90 -9.93
CA LYS A 76 -0.46 6.09 -10.59
C LYS A 76 1.07 6.07 -10.60
N ASP A 77 1.71 5.70 -9.49
CA ASP A 77 3.17 5.64 -9.42
C ASP A 77 3.75 4.51 -10.28
N ILE A 78 3.07 3.36 -10.35
CA ILE A 78 3.46 2.26 -11.24
C ILE A 78 3.37 2.68 -12.70
N LYS A 79 2.28 3.32 -13.12
CA LYS A 79 2.14 3.87 -14.48
C LYS A 79 3.20 4.93 -14.78
N ARG A 80 3.56 5.75 -13.79
CA ARG A 80 4.64 6.73 -13.90
C ARG A 80 5.98 6.06 -14.17
N VAL A 81 6.30 5.01 -13.41
CA VAL A 81 7.52 4.21 -13.59
C VAL A 81 7.53 3.54 -14.95
N GLN A 82 6.42 2.90 -15.35
CA GLN A 82 6.29 2.27 -16.67
C GLN A 82 6.55 3.25 -17.82
N LYS A 83 6.05 4.49 -17.71
CA LYS A 83 6.19 5.52 -18.75
C LYS A 83 7.57 6.17 -18.77
N ASN A 84 8.15 6.47 -17.60
CA ASN A 84 9.32 7.35 -17.49
C ASN A 84 10.58 6.62 -16.96
N GLY A 85 10.51 5.30 -16.75
CA GLY A 85 11.58 4.50 -16.18
C GLY A 85 11.67 4.57 -14.65
N MET A 86 12.54 3.72 -14.11
CA MET A 86 12.67 3.45 -12.66
C MET A 86 13.09 4.68 -11.84
N GLN A 87 13.81 5.63 -12.44
CA GLN A 87 14.21 6.89 -11.79
C GLN A 87 13.02 7.77 -11.39
N SER A 88 11.86 7.57 -12.01
CA SER A 88 10.62 8.28 -11.67
C SER A 88 9.88 7.70 -10.45
N MET A 89 10.43 6.65 -9.83
CA MET A 89 9.86 6.02 -8.64
C MET A 89 9.73 6.99 -7.46
N THR A 90 8.54 7.01 -6.89
CA THR A 90 8.25 7.80 -5.69
C THR A 90 8.70 7.05 -4.44
N ASN A 91 8.92 7.79 -3.35
CA ASN A 91 9.18 7.15 -2.04
C ASN A 91 8.00 6.30 -1.56
N ARG A 92 6.78 6.61 -2.00
CA ARG A 92 5.57 5.85 -1.67
C ARG A 92 5.59 4.48 -2.34
N LEU A 93 5.83 4.44 -3.65
CA LEU A 93 5.94 3.17 -4.38
C LEU A 93 7.11 2.34 -3.86
N TYR A 94 8.26 2.97 -3.63
CA TYR A 94 9.40 2.29 -3.02
C TYR A 94 9.02 1.62 -1.69
N LYS A 95 8.38 2.35 -0.75
CA LYS A 95 7.94 1.80 0.54
C LYS A 95 6.97 0.63 0.38
N PHE A 96 6.04 0.71 -0.56
CA PHE A 96 5.13 -0.40 -0.87
C PHE A 96 5.89 -1.64 -1.34
N LEU A 97 6.87 -1.48 -2.24
CA LEU A 97 7.67 -2.60 -2.74
C LEU A 97 8.47 -3.29 -1.63
N ILE A 98 9.08 -2.52 -0.72
CA ILE A 98 9.90 -3.09 0.35
C ILE A 98 9.10 -3.66 1.52
N ASN A 99 7.95 -3.09 1.86
CA ASN A 99 7.17 -3.53 3.02
C ASN A 99 6.19 -4.64 2.65
N ASP A 100 5.69 -4.65 1.40
CA ASP A 100 4.51 -5.42 1.04
C ASP A 100 4.75 -6.43 -0.08
N CYS A 101 5.76 -6.22 -0.94
CA CYS A 101 6.01 -7.10 -2.09
C CYS A 101 7.10 -8.15 -1.85
N GLY A 102 7.65 -8.25 -0.64
CA GLY A 102 8.67 -9.23 -0.32
C GLY A 102 10.05 -8.89 -0.89
N SER A 103 10.49 -7.66 -0.63
CA SER A 103 11.87 -7.21 -0.90
C SER A 103 12.69 -7.21 0.38
N ILE A 104 14.00 -7.47 0.28
CA ILE A 104 14.96 -7.62 1.36
C ILE A 104 16.18 -6.73 1.07
N ALA A 105 16.78 -6.15 2.11
CA ALA A 105 18.11 -5.52 2.10
C ALA A 105 18.32 -4.25 1.26
N HIS A 106 17.29 -3.70 0.60
CA HIS A 106 17.42 -2.39 -0.04
C HIS A 106 17.19 -1.28 1.00
N TYR A 107 18.27 -0.75 1.59
CA TYR A 107 18.20 0.26 2.66
C TYR A 107 17.60 1.60 2.23
N ASN A 108 17.59 1.88 0.93
CA ASN A 108 17.00 3.10 0.37
C ASN A 108 16.51 2.89 -1.08
N LYS A 109 15.75 3.88 -1.55
CA LYS A 109 15.15 3.88 -2.89
C LYS A 109 16.19 3.74 -4.00
N GLN A 110 17.34 4.39 -3.87
CA GLN A 110 18.39 4.38 -4.89
C GLN A 110 19.03 3.00 -5.01
N GLY A 111 19.26 2.30 -3.90
CA GLY A 111 19.72 0.91 -3.91
C GLY A 111 18.73 -0.02 -4.60
N TRP A 112 17.44 0.16 -4.30
CA TRP A 112 16.37 -0.62 -4.95
C TRP A 112 16.34 -0.36 -6.47
N ILE A 113 16.40 0.90 -6.90
CA ILE A 113 16.47 1.26 -8.32
C ILE A 113 17.76 0.73 -8.98
N ALA A 114 18.89 0.73 -8.29
CA ALA A 114 20.13 0.19 -8.83
C ALA A 114 20.03 -1.33 -9.09
N LYS A 115 19.36 -2.06 -8.19
CA LYS A 115 19.09 -3.50 -8.36
C LYS A 115 18.06 -3.76 -9.46
N TYR A 116 16.97 -3.01 -9.47
CA TYR A 116 15.84 -3.13 -10.39
C TYR A 116 15.79 -1.89 -11.30
N SER A 117 16.78 -1.76 -12.18
CA SER A 117 17.00 -0.55 -12.97
C SER A 117 16.10 -0.42 -14.20
N THR A 118 15.40 -1.48 -14.58
CA THR A 118 14.52 -1.53 -15.75
C THR A 118 13.11 -2.00 -15.40
N ILE A 119 12.15 -1.75 -16.30
CA ILE A 119 10.79 -2.29 -16.19
C ILE A 119 10.78 -3.82 -16.25
N ASP A 120 11.69 -4.43 -17.02
CA ASP A 120 11.80 -5.88 -17.06
C ASP A 120 12.34 -6.45 -15.75
N ALA A 121 13.27 -5.76 -15.08
CA ALA A 121 13.70 -6.16 -13.74
C ALA A 121 12.55 -6.05 -12.72
N LEU A 122 11.71 -5.01 -12.83
CA LEU A 122 10.49 -4.88 -12.02
C LEU A 122 9.48 -6.00 -12.31
N ARG A 123 9.28 -6.39 -13.58
CA ARG A 123 8.44 -7.54 -13.96
C ARG A 123 8.96 -8.82 -13.33
N THR A 124 10.25 -9.08 -13.46
CA THR A 124 10.90 -10.27 -12.87
C THR A 124 10.71 -10.28 -11.36
N PHE A 125 10.87 -9.15 -10.67
CA PHE A 125 10.59 -9.05 -9.23
C PHE A 125 9.15 -9.41 -8.87
N PHE A 126 8.16 -8.97 -9.65
CA PHE A 126 6.78 -9.32 -9.38
C PHE A 126 6.44 -10.79 -9.68
N ALA A 127 7.08 -11.37 -10.69
CA ALA A 127 6.95 -12.80 -11.00
C ALA A 127 7.65 -13.68 -9.94
N TYR A 128 8.77 -13.22 -9.40
CA TYR A 128 9.57 -13.93 -8.40
C TYR A 128 10.29 -12.90 -7.50
N ASN A 129 9.71 -12.64 -6.33
CA ASN A 129 10.25 -11.71 -5.36
C ASN A 129 11.53 -12.27 -4.69
N GLU A 130 12.10 -11.53 -3.74
CA GLU A 130 13.38 -11.93 -3.13
C GLU A 130 13.25 -13.11 -2.15
N PHE A 131 12.02 -13.57 -1.89
CA PHE A 131 11.73 -14.82 -1.17
C PHE A 131 11.43 -16.00 -2.10
N GLY A 132 11.38 -15.76 -3.41
CA GLY A 132 11.10 -16.77 -4.41
C GLY A 132 9.63 -17.11 -4.58
N HIS A 133 8.76 -16.14 -4.34
CA HIS A 133 7.34 -16.25 -4.59
C HIS A 133 6.90 -15.19 -5.59
N ARG A 134 5.89 -15.49 -6.40
CA ARG A 134 5.14 -14.43 -7.09
C ARG A 134 4.57 -13.48 -6.04
N VAL A 135 4.67 -12.17 -6.28
CA VAL A 135 4.25 -11.16 -5.30
C VAL A 135 2.78 -11.31 -4.90
N LEU A 136 1.92 -11.73 -5.85
CA LEU A 136 0.52 -12.02 -5.58
C LEU A 136 0.33 -13.20 -4.62
N ASP A 137 1.04 -14.29 -4.86
CA ASP A 137 0.92 -15.54 -4.09
C ASP A 137 1.60 -15.44 -2.71
N TYR A 138 2.54 -14.49 -2.57
CA TYR A 138 3.15 -14.14 -1.30
C TYR A 138 2.18 -13.42 -0.34
N GLN A 139 1.10 -12.81 -0.85
CA GLN A 139 0.18 -12.07 0.00
C GLN A 139 -0.70 -13.01 0.83
N PRO A 140 -0.80 -12.81 2.15
CA PRO A 140 -1.78 -13.54 2.93
C PRO A 140 -3.20 -13.06 2.58
N ALA A 141 -4.16 -13.98 2.61
CA ALA A 141 -5.52 -13.77 2.10
C ALA A 141 -6.27 -12.58 2.74
N TRP A 142 -5.88 -12.17 3.95
CA TRP A 142 -6.49 -11.04 4.66
C TRP A 142 -6.03 -9.67 4.16
N ARG A 143 -4.89 -9.57 3.44
CA ARG A 143 -4.37 -8.32 2.85
C ARG A 143 -5.04 -7.97 1.52
N THR A 144 -6.36 -7.97 1.51
CA THR A 144 -7.19 -7.76 0.31
C THR A 144 -6.92 -6.45 -0.42
N ASP A 145 -6.60 -5.38 0.30
CA ASP A 145 -6.22 -4.07 -0.26
C ASP A 145 -4.90 -4.13 -1.04
N VAL A 146 -3.90 -4.87 -0.52
CA VAL A 146 -2.63 -5.10 -1.21
C VAL A 146 -2.81 -6.07 -2.38
N ILE A 147 -3.54 -7.17 -2.17
CA ILE A 147 -3.87 -8.14 -3.23
C ILE A 147 -4.53 -7.42 -4.41
N ARG A 148 -5.48 -6.51 -4.14
CA ARG A 148 -6.15 -5.71 -5.18
C ARG A 148 -5.14 -4.85 -5.96
N ILE A 149 -4.23 -4.18 -5.26
CA ILE A 149 -3.16 -3.38 -5.89
C ILE A 149 -2.26 -4.26 -6.75
N VAL A 150 -1.73 -5.35 -6.19
CA VAL A 150 -0.80 -6.25 -6.88
C VAL A 150 -1.42 -6.81 -8.15
N LYS A 151 -2.66 -7.31 -8.10
CA LYS A 151 -3.38 -7.79 -9.29
C LYS A 151 -3.43 -6.75 -10.41
N GLU A 152 -3.63 -5.48 -10.07
CA GLU A 152 -3.66 -4.41 -11.07
C GLU A 152 -2.26 -4.08 -11.59
N ILE A 153 -1.24 -4.11 -10.74
CA ILE A 153 0.16 -3.96 -11.17
C ILE A 153 0.54 -5.05 -12.17
N GLU A 154 0.20 -6.32 -11.89
CA GLU A 154 0.52 -7.42 -12.79
C GLU A 154 -0.12 -7.25 -14.17
N LYS A 155 -1.37 -6.75 -14.24
CA LYS A 155 -2.01 -6.41 -15.51
C LYS A 155 -1.27 -5.29 -16.24
N ILE A 156 -0.91 -4.21 -15.55
CA ILE A 156 -0.20 -3.07 -16.13
C ILE A 156 1.16 -3.51 -16.67
N LEU A 157 1.87 -4.32 -15.91
CA LEU A 157 3.19 -4.84 -16.26
C LEU A 157 3.13 -5.99 -17.26
N ARG A 158 1.96 -6.60 -17.48
CA ARG A 158 1.73 -7.77 -18.34
C ARG A 158 2.57 -8.97 -17.91
N ILE A 159 2.48 -9.32 -16.64
CA ILE A 159 3.23 -10.44 -16.09
C ILE A 159 2.59 -11.74 -16.60
N PRO A 160 3.37 -12.63 -17.26
CA PRO A 160 2.86 -13.92 -17.69
C PRO A 160 2.47 -14.75 -16.47
N VAL A 161 1.26 -15.33 -16.53
CA VAL A 161 0.65 -16.14 -15.47
C VAL A 161 0.91 -17.61 -15.74
#